data_AF-A0A6B3EZC3-F1
#
_entry.id   AF-A0A6B3EZC3-F1
#
_cell.length_a   1.000
_cell.length_b   1.000
_cell.length_c   1.000
_cell.angle_alpha   90.00
_cell.angle_beta   90.00
_cell.angle_gamma   90.00
#
_symmetry.space_group_name_H-M   'P 1'
#
loop_
_entity.id
_entity.type
_entity.pdbx_description
1 polymer ?
#
loop_
_entity_poly.entity_id
_entity_poly.type
_entity_poly.pdbx_seq_one_letter_code
_entity_poly.pdbx_strand_id
1 'polypeptide(L)'
;AGSAALKASPSASDTGQCVQTVKVKPNATYTLGAYVQGSYVYLGASGTGTTDVSTWTPGTSGFSQLKTTFTTGANTTSVQVYLHGWYGQPAYYADDVSVLGPDGGGGGGTTPSVPGAPGGLKAGAAAATSVPLSWNPVTNATSYNVYRDGAKVQSVTGASATVTGLTS
;
A
#
# COMPACT_ATOMS: atom_id res chain seq x y z
N ALA A 1 -0.10 7.13 8.12
CA ALA A 1 -0.76 8.21 7.37
C ALA A 1 0.34 9.03 6.72
N GLY A 2 0.29 9.17 5.39
CA GLY A 2 1.24 9.99 4.63
C GLY A 2 1.06 11.48 4.95
N SER A 3 2.12 12.26 4.77
CA SER A 3 2.14 13.71 5.05
C SER A 3 1.53 14.57 3.94
N ALA A 4 0.98 13.96 2.88
CA ALA A 4 0.44 14.66 1.72
C ALA A 4 -0.69 13.86 1.07
N ALA A 5 -1.76 14.55 0.69
CA ALA A 5 -2.87 14.02 -0.10
C ALA A 5 -2.92 14.71 -1.46
N LEU A 6 -3.40 14.01 -2.49
CA LEU A 6 -3.81 14.64 -3.75
C LEU A 6 -4.90 15.65 -3.44
N LYS A 7 -4.81 16.85 -4.00
CA LYS A 7 -5.87 17.87 -3.97
C LYS A 7 -6.19 18.29 -5.39
N ALA A 8 -7.47 18.27 -5.75
CA ALA A 8 -7.93 18.80 -7.03
C ALA A 8 -9.19 19.66 -6.84
N SER A 9 -9.28 20.73 -7.64
CA SER A 9 -10.31 21.75 -7.52
C SER A 9 -11.21 21.72 -8.76
N PRO A 10 -12.44 21.21 -8.65
CA PRO A 10 -13.43 21.38 -9.71
C PRO A 10 -13.68 22.86 -10.01
N SER A 11 -14.05 23.15 -11.25
CA SER A 11 -14.53 24.46 -11.69
C SER A 11 -15.98 24.38 -12.14
N ALA A 12 -16.57 25.50 -12.56
CA ALA A 12 -17.91 25.48 -13.14
C ALA A 12 -18.00 24.66 -14.44
N SER A 13 -16.89 24.43 -15.13
CA SER A 13 -16.82 23.75 -16.43
C SER A 13 -15.92 22.50 -16.44
N ASP A 14 -15.33 22.13 -15.30
CA ASP A 14 -14.42 20.98 -15.18
C ASP A 14 -14.60 20.28 -13.83
N THR A 15 -14.51 18.94 -13.80
CA THR A 15 -14.70 18.15 -12.57
C THR A 15 -13.43 18.01 -11.73
N GLY A 16 -12.32 18.62 -12.13
CA GLY A 16 -11.03 18.47 -11.48
C GLY A 16 -10.49 17.04 -11.60
N GLN A 17 -10.70 16.39 -12.75
CA GLN A 17 -10.38 14.98 -12.90
C GLN A 17 -8.88 14.72 -12.88
N CYS A 18 -8.48 13.76 -12.05
CA CYS A 18 -7.13 13.21 -11.99
C CYS A 18 -7.17 11.77 -12.51
N VAL A 19 -6.24 11.43 -13.41
CA VAL A 19 -6.18 10.10 -14.05
C VAL A 19 -4.77 9.54 -13.94
N GLN A 20 -4.68 8.24 -13.67
CA GLN A 20 -3.43 7.48 -13.73
C GLN A 20 -3.64 6.23 -14.58
N THR A 21 -2.70 5.96 -15.49
CA THR A 21 -2.64 4.67 -16.18
C THR A 21 -1.88 3.67 -15.31
N VAL A 22 -2.47 2.50 -15.08
CA VAL A 22 -1.87 1.41 -14.28
C VAL A 22 -1.80 0.14 -15.13
N LYS A 23 -0.72 -0.64 -14.99
CA LYS A 23 -0.64 -1.94 -15.66
C LYS A 23 -1.48 -2.97 -14.92
N VAL A 24 -2.05 -3.90 -15.66
CA VAL A 24 -2.86 -4.98 -15.11
C VAL A 24 -2.61 -6.26 -15.89
N LYS A 25 -3.01 -7.39 -15.33
CA LYS A 25 -3.09 -8.68 -16.02
C LYS A 25 -4.43 -8.78 -16.76
N PRO A 26 -4.49 -9.39 -17.95
CA PRO A 26 -5.74 -9.75 -18.60
C PRO A 26 -6.55 -10.78 -17.79
N ASN A 27 -7.89 -10.79 -17.96
CA ASN A 27 -8.81 -11.72 -17.28
C ASN A 27 -8.64 -11.79 -15.76
N ALA A 28 -8.35 -10.66 -15.12
CA ALA A 28 -8.06 -10.58 -13.70
C ALA A 28 -8.96 -9.56 -13.02
N THR A 29 -9.37 -9.89 -11.79
CA THR A 29 -10.18 -9.00 -10.96
C THR A 29 -9.29 -8.17 -10.05
N TYR A 30 -9.59 -6.88 -9.98
CA TYR A 30 -8.88 -5.89 -9.18
C TYR A 30 -9.84 -5.15 -8.26
N THR A 31 -9.39 -4.87 -7.04
CA THR A 31 -10.03 -3.95 -6.12
C THR A 31 -9.38 -2.57 -6.27
N LEU A 32 -10.17 -1.53 -6.54
CA LEU A 32 -9.75 -0.14 -6.53
C LEU A 32 -10.28 0.52 -5.25
N GLY A 33 -9.40 1.21 -4.51
CA GLY A 33 -9.78 1.95 -3.31
C GLY A 33 -9.01 3.26 -3.16
N ALA A 34 -9.61 4.22 -2.47
CA ALA A 34 -8.97 5.46 -2.06
C ALA A 34 -9.68 6.01 -0.81
N TYR A 35 -8.95 6.70 0.05
CA TYR A 35 -9.58 7.55 1.07
C TYR A 35 -9.82 8.92 0.45
N VAL A 36 -11.04 9.41 0.52
CA VAL A 36 -11.44 10.70 -0.06
C VAL A 36 -12.05 11.64 0.97
N GLN A 37 -11.88 12.94 0.73
CA GLN A 37 -12.55 13.98 1.48
C GLN A 37 -13.04 15.08 0.54
N GLY A 38 -14.32 15.45 0.64
CA GLY A 38 -14.92 16.48 -0.20
C GLY A 38 -16.38 16.17 -0.54
N SER A 39 -16.98 17.03 -1.36
CA SER A 39 -18.37 16.90 -1.82
C SER A 39 -18.42 16.28 -3.21
N TYR A 40 -19.29 15.28 -3.40
CA TYR A 40 -19.48 14.59 -4.68
C TYR A 40 -18.17 14.07 -5.30
N VAL A 41 -17.42 13.27 -4.54
CA VAL A 41 -16.14 12.70 -4.99
C VAL A 41 -16.36 11.31 -5.57
N TYR A 42 -15.82 11.07 -6.76
CA TYR A 42 -15.94 9.84 -7.52
C TYR A 42 -14.57 9.16 -7.62
N LEU A 43 -14.58 7.83 -7.60
CA LEU A 43 -13.44 6.94 -7.84
C LEU A 43 -13.86 5.90 -8.87
N GLY A 44 -13.07 5.70 -9.92
CA GLY A 44 -13.41 4.73 -10.96
C GLY A 44 -12.24 4.21 -11.78
N ALA A 45 -12.54 3.22 -12.61
CA ALA A 45 -11.61 2.62 -13.56
C ALA A 45 -12.28 2.54 -14.93
N SER A 46 -11.58 3.01 -15.95
CA SER A 46 -11.99 2.97 -17.35
C SER A 46 -10.99 2.25 -18.26
N GLY A 47 -11.46 1.83 -19.43
CA GLY A 47 -10.65 1.04 -20.36
C GLY A 47 -10.38 -0.37 -19.83
N THR A 48 -11.28 -0.90 -18.99
CA THR A 48 -11.13 -2.23 -18.39
C THR A 48 -11.16 -3.35 -19.43
N GLY A 49 -11.73 -3.09 -20.61
CA GLY A 49 -11.99 -4.11 -21.63
C GLY A 49 -13.14 -5.05 -21.26
N THR A 50 -13.84 -4.76 -20.16
CA THR A 50 -15.16 -5.31 -19.85
C THR A 50 -16.12 -4.15 -19.55
N THR A 51 -16.64 -4.06 -18.33
CA THR A 51 -17.47 -2.95 -17.85
C THR A 51 -16.63 -2.02 -17.00
N ASP A 52 -16.57 -0.76 -17.41
CA ASP A 52 -15.96 0.31 -16.63
C ASP A 52 -16.80 0.60 -15.38
N VAL A 53 -16.14 0.93 -14.28
CA VAL A 53 -16.78 1.02 -12.96
C VAL A 53 -16.50 2.36 -12.29
N SER A 54 -17.44 2.78 -11.45
CA SER A 54 -17.24 3.91 -10.55
C SER A 54 -18.02 3.72 -9.25
N THR A 55 -17.56 4.39 -8.19
CA THR A 55 -18.28 4.58 -6.94
C THR A 55 -18.06 6.02 -6.47
N TRP A 56 -18.92 6.53 -5.59
CA TRP A 56 -18.86 7.93 -5.18
C TRP A 56 -19.46 8.17 -3.81
N THR A 57 -19.18 9.34 -3.24
CA THR A 57 -19.80 9.85 -2.01
C THR A 57 -20.40 11.24 -2.25
N PRO A 58 -21.59 11.55 -1.71
CA PRO A 58 -22.14 12.91 -1.77
C PRO A 58 -21.36 13.92 -0.93
N GLY A 59 -20.64 13.45 0.09
CA GLY A 59 -19.90 14.31 1.00
C GLY A 59 -19.31 13.52 2.15
N THR A 60 -18.19 14.00 2.70
CA THR A 60 -17.59 13.43 3.90
C THR A 60 -17.13 14.54 4.84
N SER A 61 -17.23 14.31 6.16
CA SER A 61 -16.71 15.23 7.18
C SER A 61 -15.21 15.03 7.48
N GLY A 62 -14.60 14.02 6.88
CA GLY A 62 -13.19 13.66 6.94
C GLY A 62 -12.87 12.56 5.92
N PHE A 63 -11.62 12.11 5.87
CA PHE A 63 -11.23 11.03 4.97
C PHE A 63 -12.08 9.77 5.19
N SER A 64 -12.81 9.37 4.16
CA SER A 64 -13.65 8.17 4.14
C SER A 64 -13.29 7.30 2.94
N GLN A 65 -13.32 5.99 3.12
CA GLN A 65 -12.88 5.07 2.07
C GLN A 65 -13.97 4.89 1.01
N LEU A 66 -13.60 5.09 -0.25
CA LEU A 66 -14.32 4.59 -1.41
C LEU A 66 -13.64 3.32 -1.91
N LYS A 67 -14.45 2.35 -2.36
CA LYS A 67 -13.98 1.06 -2.86
C LYS A 67 -14.90 0.53 -3.95
N THR A 68 -14.31 0.00 -5.01
CA THR A 68 -15.01 -0.72 -6.08
C THR A 68 -14.13 -1.85 -6.62
N THR A 69 -14.69 -2.70 -7.47
CA THR A 69 -13.99 -3.83 -8.09
C THR A 69 -14.23 -3.79 -9.59
N PHE A 70 -13.19 -4.04 -10.39
CA PHE A 70 -13.30 -4.23 -11.84
C PHE A 70 -12.63 -5.52 -12.28
N THR A 71 -13.02 -6.04 -13.45
CA THR A 71 -12.38 -7.20 -14.07
C THR A 71 -11.85 -6.79 -15.44
N THR A 72 -10.62 -7.19 -15.76
CA THR A 72 -9.97 -6.85 -17.01
C THR A 72 -10.38 -7.80 -18.13
N GLY A 73 -10.51 -7.27 -19.34
CA GLY A 73 -10.76 -8.07 -20.54
C GLY A 73 -9.57 -8.94 -20.94
N ALA A 74 -9.80 -9.84 -21.90
CA ALA A 74 -8.81 -10.84 -22.30
C ALA A 74 -7.52 -10.27 -22.93
N ASN A 75 -7.57 -9.02 -23.41
CA ASN A 75 -6.43 -8.32 -24.01
C ASN A 75 -5.99 -7.08 -23.19
N THR A 76 -6.61 -6.83 -22.04
CA THR A 76 -6.37 -5.61 -21.28
C THR A 76 -5.12 -5.77 -20.40
N THR A 77 -4.07 -5.04 -20.75
CA THR A 77 -2.81 -4.98 -19.98
C THR A 77 -2.60 -3.66 -19.25
N SER A 78 -3.52 -2.70 -19.43
CA SER A 78 -3.52 -1.41 -18.74
C SER A 78 -4.94 -0.87 -18.61
N VAL A 79 -5.21 -0.15 -17.53
CA VAL A 79 -6.46 0.59 -17.33
C VAL A 79 -6.15 2.02 -16.86
N GLN A 80 -7.11 2.92 -17.03
CA GLN A 80 -7.06 4.25 -16.43
C GLN A 80 -7.88 4.24 -15.14
N VAL A 81 -7.24 4.49 -14.00
CA VAL A 81 -7.95 4.78 -12.75
C VAL A 81 -8.07 6.28 -12.59
N TYR A 82 -9.19 6.74 -12.05
CA TYR A 82 -9.48 8.17 -11.95
C TYR A 82 -10.20 8.54 -10.67
N LEU A 83 -9.99 9.79 -10.27
CA LEU A 83 -10.77 10.50 -9.26
C LEU A 83 -11.29 11.80 -9.89
N HIS A 84 -12.49 12.21 -9.54
CA HIS A 84 -12.99 13.54 -9.87
C HIS A 84 -14.02 14.03 -8.85
N GLY A 85 -14.21 15.34 -8.79
CA GLY A 85 -15.29 15.96 -8.04
C GLY A 85 -16.52 16.20 -8.91
N TRP A 86 -17.36 17.15 -8.51
CA TRP A 86 -18.47 17.62 -9.32
C TRP A 86 -18.32 19.10 -9.66
N TYR A 87 -18.90 19.51 -10.78
CA TYR A 87 -18.84 20.89 -11.25
C TYR A 87 -19.27 21.89 -10.16
N GLY A 88 -18.49 22.95 -10.02
CA GLY A 88 -18.73 24.04 -9.06
C GLY A 88 -18.58 23.64 -7.59
N GLN A 89 -18.19 22.40 -7.26
CA GLN A 89 -17.91 22.01 -5.88
C GLN A 89 -16.54 22.49 -5.41
N PRO A 90 -16.34 22.64 -4.07
CA PRO A 90 -15.02 22.87 -3.51
C PRO A 90 -14.02 21.77 -3.87
N ALA A 91 -12.74 22.04 -3.62
CA ALA A 91 -11.69 21.05 -3.83
C ALA A 91 -11.94 19.76 -3.04
N TYR A 92 -11.62 18.64 -3.66
CA TYR A 92 -11.58 17.34 -3.00
C TYR A 92 -10.14 16.91 -2.76
N TYR A 93 -9.99 15.99 -1.81
CA TYR A 93 -8.73 15.37 -1.44
C TYR A 93 -8.84 13.86 -1.61
N ALA A 94 -7.73 13.24 -1.99
CA ALA A 94 -7.61 11.79 -2.04
C ALA A 94 -6.24 11.35 -1.53
N ASP A 95 -6.22 10.25 -0.78
CA ASP A 95 -5.01 9.62 -0.26
C ASP A 95 -5.14 8.10 -0.29
N ASP A 96 -4.02 7.41 -0.15
CA ASP A 96 -3.93 5.94 -0.09
C ASP A 96 -4.67 5.26 -1.27
N VAL A 97 -4.50 5.79 -2.49
CA VAL A 97 -5.06 5.21 -3.71
C VAL A 97 -4.39 3.87 -3.98
N SER A 98 -5.19 2.82 -4.12
CA SER A 98 -4.72 1.45 -4.31
C SER A 98 -5.50 0.76 -5.41
N VAL A 99 -4.77 0.04 -6.25
CA VAL A 99 -5.30 -0.97 -7.16
C VAL A 99 -4.72 -2.27 -6.63
N LEU A 100 -5.53 -3.28 -6.32
CA LEU A 100 -5.05 -4.53 -5.74
C LEU A 100 -5.59 -5.71 -6.54
N GLY A 101 -4.69 -6.53 -7.07
CA GLY A 101 -5.04 -7.71 -7.86
C GLY A 101 -3.91 -8.74 -7.90
N PRO A 102 -3.99 -9.73 -8.79
CA PRO A 102 -3.07 -10.89 -8.81
C PRO A 102 -1.60 -10.58 -9.14
N ASP A 103 -1.26 -9.33 -9.42
CA ASP A 103 0.09 -8.84 -9.69
C ASP A 103 0.58 -7.83 -8.63
N GLY A 104 -0.16 -7.66 -7.54
CA GLY A 104 0.17 -6.68 -6.50
C GLY A 104 -0.30 -5.26 -6.80
N GLY A 105 -0.90 -5.00 -7.97
CA GLY A 105 -1.69 -3.79 -8.17
C GLY A 105 -1.15 -2.67 -9.06
N GLY A 106 -0.71 -2.94 -10.29
CA GLY A 106 -0.39 -1.81 -11.19
C GLY A 106 0.91 -1.90 -11.98
N GLY A 107 1.71 -2.96 -11.82
CA GLY A 107 2.92 -3.18 -12.62
C GLY A 107 4.24 -2.65 -12.06
N GLY A 108 4.34 -2.47 -10.74
CA GLY A 108 5.61 -2.17 -10.09
C GLY A 108 5.49 -2.23 -8.58
N GLY A 109 6.19 -3.19 -7.97
CA GLY A 109 6.26 -3.35 -6.51
C GLY A 109 5.25 -4.36 -5.99
N THR A 110 5.77 -5.43 -5.40
CA THR A 110 5.06 -6.19 -4.38
C THR A 110 4.29 -5.21 -3.50
N THR A 111 3.01 -5.47 -3.22
CA THR A 111 2.33 -4.85 -2.09
C THR A 111 3.34 -4.75 -0.94
N PRO A 112 3.57 -3.57 -0.33
CA PRO A 112 4.37 -3.48 0.88
C PRO A 112 3.69 -4.36 1.93
N SER A 113 4.03 -5.64 1.97
CA SER A 113 3.53 -6.53 2.99
C SER A 113 4.40 -6.22 4.19
N VAL A 114 3.77 -5.83 5.29
CA VAL A 114 4.47 -5.75 6.58
C VAL A 114 5.16 -7.09 6.79
N PRO A 115 6.49 -7.13 6.99
CA PRO A 115 7.18 -8.37 7.29
C PRO A 115 6.55 -8.99 8.54
N GLY A 116 6.24 -10.29 8.48
CA GLY A 116 5.75 -11.01 9.65
C GLY A 116 6.77 -11.00 10.79
N ALA A 117 6.33 -11.37 11.99
CA ALA A 117 7.27 -11.61 13.09
C ALA A 117 8.24 -12.76 12.72
N PRO A 118 9.56 -12.60 12.92
CA PRO A 118 10.51 -13.69 12.70
C PRO A 118 10.24 -14.85 13.65
N GLY A 119 10.14 -16.06 13.11
CA GLY A 119 10.03 -17.29 13.89
C GLY A 119 11.37 -18.00 14.06
N GLY A 120 11.42 -19.03 14.92
CA GLY A 120 12.56 -19.94 15.01
C GLY A 120 13.83 -19.33 15.61
N LEU A 121 13.68 -18.32 16.49
CA LEU A 121 14.81 -17.76 17.21
C LEU A 121 15.53 -18.84 18.03
N LYS A 122 16.84 -18.97 17.82
CA LYS A 122 17.70 -19.90 18.56
C LYS A 122 19.01 -19.22 18.95
N ALA A 123 19.47 -19.54 20.15
CA ALA A 123 20.82 -19.23 20.60
C ALA A 123 21.78 -20.36 20.24
N GLY A 124 22.99 -20.03 19.78
CA GLY A 124 24.08 -20.97 19.66
C GLY A 124 24.85 -21.10 20.97
N ALA A 125 26.01 -21.75 20.92
CA ALA A 125 26.88 -21.90 22.09
C ALA A 125 27.32 -20.53 22.62
N ALA A 126 27.00 -20.24 23.89
CA ALA A 126 27.44 -19.03 24.55
C ALA A 126 28.96 -19.08 24.81
N ALA A 127 29.63 -17.96 24.56
CA ALA A 127 31.00 -17.71 24.99
C ALA A 127 31.01 -16.81 26.24
N ALA A 128 32.19 -16.59 26.81
CA ALA A 128 32.36 -15.84 28.05
C ALA A 128 31.69 -14.44 28.03
N THR A 129 31.69 -13.76 26.87
CA THR A 129 31.13 -12.40 26.74
C THR A 129 30.23 -12.22 25.52
N SER A 130 29.78 -13.32 24.89
CA SER A 130 28.94 -13.23 23.70
C SER A 130 28.02 -14.42 23.47
N VAL A 131 26.89 -14.19 22.80
CA VAL A 131 25.97 -15.24 22.35
C VAL A 131 25.61 -15.04 20.87
N PRO A 132 25.83 -16.04 20.00
CA PRO A 132 25.32 -16.02 18.64
C PRO A 132 23.82 -16.37 18.62
N LEU A 133 23.06 -15.65 17.80
CA LEU A 133 21.62 -15.82 17.60
C LEU A 133 21.33 -16.04 16.11
N SER A 134 20.32 -16.85 15.80
CA SER A 134 19.79 -16.99 14.45
C SER A 134 18.29 -17.23 14.46
N TRP A 135 17.61 -16.91 13.35
CA TRP A 135 16.17 -17.05 13.18
C TRP A 135 15.82 -17.36 11.71
N ASN A 136 14.55 -17.59 11.43
CA ASN A 136 14.09 -17.81 10.06
C ASN A 136 13.99 -16.45 9.33
N PRO A 137 14.47 -16.34 8.08
CA PRO A 137 14.29 -15.12 7.30
C PRO A 137 12.80 -14.88 7.00
N VAL A 138 12.40 -13.61 7.05
CA VAL A 138 11.05 -13.14 6.77
C VAL A 138 11.04 -12.46 5.41
N THR A 139 10.12 -12.87 4.53
CA THR A 139 9.88 -12.21 3.24
C THR A 139 9.58 -10.72 3.44
N ASN A 140 10.17 -9.87 2.59
CA ASN A 140 10.07 -8.41 2.65
C ASN A 140 10.73 -7.73 3.86
N ALA A 141 11.39 -8.47 4.78
CA ALA A 141 12.20 -7.85 5.83
C ALA A 141 13.49 -7.26 5.24
N THR A 142 13.70 -5.96 5.46
CA THR A 142 14.93 -5.25 5.09
C THR A 142 15.97 -5.25 6.21
N SER A 143 15.53 -5.43 7.46
CA SER A 143 16.37 -5.50 8.64
C SER A 143 15.65 -6.23 9.79
N TYR A 144 16.42 -6.61 10.80
CA TYR A 144 15.98 -7.17 12.06
C TYR A 144 16.61 -6.38 13.20
N ASN A 145 15.81 -6.01 14.19
CA ASN A 145 16.30 -5.39 15.42
C ASN A 145 16.44 -6.46 16.51
N VAL A 146 17.59 -6.49 17.16
CA VAL A 146 17.88 -7.40 18.28
C VAL A 146 17.78 -6.61 19.57
N TYR A 147 17.02 -7.13 20.52
CA TYR A 147 16.79 -6.52 21.83
C TYR A 147 17.30 -7.41 22.95
N ARG A 148 17.85 -6.80 24.00
CA ARG A 148 18.19 -7.42 25.27
C ARG A 148 17.51 -6.63 26.37
N ASP A 149 16.72 -7.29 27.20
CA ASP A 149 15.96 -6.68 28.30
C ASP A 149 15.12 -5.46 27.86
N GLY A 150 14.52 -5.55 26.67
CA GLY A 150 13.71 -4.47 26.09
C GLY A 150 14.50 -3.32 25.45
N ALA A 151 15.83 -3.29 25.59
CA ALA A 151 16.70 -2.31 24.93
C ALA A 151 17.25 -2.86 23.61
N LYS A 152 17.18 -2.05 22.53
CA LYS A 152 17.75 -2.43 21.23
C LYS A 152 19.27 -2.43 21.32
N VAL A 153 19.89 -3.59 21.08
CA VAL A 153 21.35 -3.76 21.09
C VAL A 153 21.96 -3.77 19.68
N GLN A 154 21.19 -4.16 18.65
CA GLN A 154 21.70 -4.21 17.28
C GLN A 154 20.59 -4.10 16.24
N SER A 155 20.97 -3.73 15.01
CA SER A 155 20.17 -3.90 13.80
C SER A 155 21.01 -4.61 12.73
N VAL A 156 20.46 -5.64 12.10
CA VAL A 156 21.16 -6.48 11.10
C VAL A 156 20.27 -6.70 9.87
N THR A 157 20.86 -6.90 8.69
CA THR A 157 20.11 -7.18 7.46
C THR A 157 19.91 -8.69 7.21
N GLY A 158 20.75 -9.54 7.82
CA GLY A 158 20.66 -10.99 7.74
C GLY A 158 19.87 -11.62 8.91
N ALA A 159 19.54 -12.91 8.78
CA ALA A 159 18.76 -13.64 9.78
C ALA A 159 19.60 -14.19 10.97
N SER A 160 20.63 -13.44 11.37
CA SER A 160 21.53 -13.81 12.46
C SER A 160 22.25 -12.59 13.03
N ALA A 161 22.60 -12.67 14.32
CA ALA A 161 23.39 -11.65 15.01
C ALA A 161 24.28 -12.31 16.09
N THR A 162 25.35 -11.64 16.52
CA THR A 162 26.12 -12.04 17.70
C THR A 162 26.06 -10.91 18.71
N VAL A 163 25.42 -11.15 19.84
CA VAL A 163 25.35 -10.17 20.94
C VAL A 163 26.63 -10.30 21.76
N THR A 164 27.41 -9.24 21.86
CA THR A 164 28.69 -9.18 22.58
C THR A 164 28.59 -8.31 23.84
N GLY A 165 29.67 -8.23 24.63
CA GLY A 165 29.72 -7.41 25.83
C GLY A 165 28.78 -7.92 26.93
N LEU A 166 28.57 -9.23 26.99
CA LEU A 166 27.89 -9.88 28.10
C LEU A 166 28.85 -9.94 29.29
N THR A 167 28.35 -9.53 30.45
CA THR A 167 29.02 -9.72 31.73
C THR A 167 28.14 -10.64 32.56
N SER A 168 28.74 -11.66 33.16
CA SER A 168 28.09 -12.56 34.13
C SER A 168 27.77 -11.86 35.44
#